data_AF-A0A7C5TU09-F1
#
_entry.id   AF-A0A7C5TU09-F1
#
_cell.length_a   1.000
_cell.length_b   1.000
_cell.length_c   1.000
_cell.angle_alpha   90.00
_cell.angle_beta   90.00
_cell.angle_gamma   90.00
#
_symmetry.space_group_name_H-M   'P 1'
#
loop_
_entity.id
_entity.type
_entity.pdbx_description
1 polymer ?
#
loop_
_entity_poly.entity_id
_entity_poly.type
_entity_poly.pdbx_seq_one_letter_code
_entity_poly.pdbx_strand_id
1 'polypeptide(L)'
;MARSRRDRVADGDHGGGDRRRAGVAGAGPDGGQVSVVVLGGGLAGLAAAHALEAAGRGATVLEAGDRPGGACRSFTEDGFTFDLTGHLLHVARHE
;
A
#
# COMPACT_ATOMS: atom_id res chain seq x y z
N MET A 1 13.56 -29.57 -22.66
CA MET A 1 12.91 -28.87 -21.53
C MET A 1 13.42 -27.44 -21.48
N ALA A 2 12.83 -26.54 -22.28
CA ALA A 2 13.22 -25.14 -22.34
C ALA A 2 12.39 -24.35 -21.31
N ARG A 3 13.08 -23.62 -20.43
CA ARG A 3 12.45 -22.74 -19.44
C ARG A 3 11.73 -21.63 -20.21
N SER A 4 10.39 -21.65 -20.17
CA SER A 4 9.56 -20.63 -20.81
C SER A 4 9.93 -19.26 -20.25
N ARG A 5 10.33 -18.37 -21.17
CA ARG A 5 10.73 -16.99 -20.88
C ARG A 5 9.50 -16.30 -20.31
N ARG A 6 9.62 -15.82 -19.07
CA ARG A 6 8.62 -14.94 -18.46
C ARG A 6 8.61 -13.66 -19.29
N ASP A 7 7.53 -13.45 -20.05
CA ASP A 7 7.27 -12.17 -20.68
C ASP A 7 7.00 -11.16 -19.57
N ARG A 8 8.02 -10.33 -19.32
CA ARG A 8 7.93 -9.14 -18.48
C ARG A 8 7.05 -8.14 -19.22
N VAL A 9 5.88 -7.86 -18.67
CA VAL A 9 5.22 -6.57 -18.91
C VAL A 9 5.82 -5.58 -17.92
N ALA A 10 6.43 -4.54 -18.45
CA ALA A 10 6.97 -3.43 -17.68
C ALA A 10 5.82 -2.47 -17.34
N ASP A 11 5.56 -2.31 -16.04
CA ASP A 11 4.78 -1.17 -15.56
C ASP A 11 5.65 0.10 -15.60
N GLY A 12 5.07 1.17 -16.13
CA GLY A 12 5.75 2.41 -16.49
C GLY A 12 6.53 3.09 -15.36
N ASP A 13 7.59 3.76 -15.79
CA ASP A 13 8.48 4.66 -15.05
C ASP A 13 7.70 5.63 -14.13
N HIS A 14 7.84 5.42 -12.81
CA HIS A 14 7.51 6.43 -11.83
C HIS A 14 8.80 7.13 -11.43
N GLY A 15 9.11 8.19 -12.18
CA GLY A 15 10.26 9.05 -11.97
C GLY A 15 10.54 9.30 -10.49
N GLY A 16 11.78 8.96 -10.11
CA GLY A 16 12.32 9.16 -8.78
C GLY A 16 12.36 10.64 -8.42
N GLY A 17 11.46 11.04 -7.53
CA GLY A 17 11.59 12.26 -6.76
C GLY A 17 11.88 11.90 -5.31
N ASP A 18 13.04 12.32 -4.80
CA ASP A 18 13.38 12.34 -3.37
C ASP A 18 12.26 13.06 -2.61
N ARG A 19 11.32 12.29 -2.06
CA ARG A 19 10.22 12.81 -1.24
C ARG A 19 10.37 12.25 0.16
N ARG A 20 11.44 12.68 0.82
CA ARG A 20 11.50 12.80 2.29
C ARG A 20 10.39 13.75 2.76
N ARG A 21 9.13 13.32 2.67
CA ARG A 21 8.11 13.88 3.57
C ARG A 21 8.40 13.22 4.92
N ALA A 22 9.29 13.86 5.66
CA ALA A 22 9.51 13.54 7.07
C ALA A 22 8.15 13.64 7.75
N GLY A 23 7.58 12.48 8.05
CA GLY A 23 6.39 12.40 8.88
C GLY A 23 6.67 13.14 10.18
N VAL A 24 5.82 14.09 10.54
CA VAL A 24 5.90 14.72 11.86
C VAL A 24 5.66 13.60 12.87
N ALA A 25 6.71 13.30 13.62
CA ALA A 25 6.68 12.34 14.69
C ALA A 25 5.75 12.83 15.80
N GLY A 26 4.96 11.92 16.38
CA GLY A 26 4.18 12.22 17.57
C GLY A 26 5.08 12.18 18.80
N ALA A 27 4.74 12.91 19.87
CA ALA A 27 5.49 12.82 21.12
C ALA A 27 5.29 11.45 21.78
N GLY A 28 6.39 10.78 22.09
CA GLY A 28 6.41 9.51 22.82
C GLY A 28 6.29 9.68 24.33
N PRO A 29 6.12 8.57 25.06
CA PRO A 29 5.96 8.57 26.52
C PRO A 29 7.14 9.22 27.26
N ASP A 30 8.32 9.24 26.63
CA ASP A 30 9.56 9.80 27.21
C ASP A 30 9.95 11.18 26.62
N GLY A 31 9.05 11.84 25.89
CA GLY A 31 9.32 13.14 25.23
C GLY A 31 10.15 13.04 23.94
N GLY A 32 10.53 11.83 23.52
CA GLY A 32 11.16 11.57 22.22
C GLY A 32 10.15 11.56 21.07
N GLN A 33 10.60 11.98 19.89
CA GLN A 33 9.83 11.89 18.64
C GLN A 33 9.58 10.41 18.28
N VAL A 34 8.32 9.98 18.25
CA VAL A 34 7.91 8.63 17.85
C VAL A 34 7.67 8.57 16.35
N SER A 35 8.51 7.81 15.67
CA SER A 35 8.28 7.38 14.30
C SER A 35 7.33 6.20 14.26
N VAL A 36 6.24 6.30 13.50
CA VAL A 36 5.31 5.18 13.29
C VAL A 36 5.68 4.43 12.01
N VAL A 37 5.81 3.11 12.13
CA VAL A 37 5.99 2.20 10.99
C VAL A 37 4.79 1.24 10.92
N VAL A 38 4.18 1.15 9.75
CA VAL A 38 3.09 0.22 9.45
C VAL A 38 3.64 -0.89 8.57
N LEU A 39 3.54 -2.14 9.02
CA LEU A 39 3.95 -3.32 8.25
C LEU A 39 2.75 -3.87 7.47
N GLY A 40 2.85 -3.86 6.15
CA GLY A 40 1.81 -4.28 5.20
C GLY A 40 1.10 -3.09 4.54
N GLY A 41 1.17 -3.04 3.21
CA GLY A 41 0.48 -2.08 2.34
C GLY A 41 -0.87 -2.59 1.83
N GLY A 42 -1.56 -3.43 2.59
CA GLY A 42 -2.96 -3.81 2.34
C GLY A 42 -3.94 -2.73 2.81
N LEU A 43 -5.25 -2.95 2.58
CA LEU A 43 -6.29 -1.99 2.97
C LEU A 43 -6.18 -1.53 4.43
N ALA A 44 -5.97 -2.46 5.37
CA ALA A 44 -5.86 -2.12 6.79
C ALA A 44 -4.64 -1.23 7.09
N GLY A 45 -3.47 -1.53 6.51
CA GLY A 45 -2.26 -0.75 6.73
C GLY A 45 -2.33 0.63 6.09
N LEU A 46 -2.86 0.71 4.87
CA LEU A 46 -3.09 1.99 4.19
C LEU A 46 -4.12 2.85 4.94
N ALA A 47 -5.20 2.24 5.43
CA ALA A 47 -6.20 2.94 6.25
C ALA A 47 -5.60 3.45 7.58
N ALA A 48 -4.74 2.66 8.23
CA ALA A 48 -4.05 3.08 9.44
C ALA A 48 -3.10 4.27 9.18
N ALA A 49 -2.30 4.20 8.11
CA ALA A 49 -1.42 5.29 7.72
C ALA A 49 -2.21 6.57 7.38
N HIS A 50 -3.32 6.43 6.65
CA HIS A 50 -4.22 7.54 6.35
C HIS A 50 -4.84 8.17 7.60
N ALA A 51 -5.28 7.35 8.56
CA ALA A 51 -5.84 7.84 9.82
C ALA A 51 -4.78 8.58 10.67
N LEU A 52 -3.53 8.11 10.66
CA LEU A 52 -2.42 8.79 11.32
C LEU A 52 -2.14 10.15 10.65
N GLU A 53 -2.09 10.19 9.32
CA GLU A 53 -1.89 11.41 8.55
C GLU A 53 -3.00 12.43 8.82
N ALA A 54 -4.26 12.00 8.82
CA ALA A 54 -5.42 12.82 9.15
C ALA A 54 -5.34 13.37 10.59
N ALA A 55 -4.66 12.67 11.50
CA ALA A 55 -4.40 13.12 12.85
C ALA A 55 -3.10 13.94 13.00
N GLY A 56 -2.50 14.38 11.89
CA GLY A 56 -1.28 15.19 11.87
C GLY A 56 0.01 14.42 12.19
N ARG A 57 -0.03 13.08 12.11
CA ARG A 57 1.12 12.20 12.40
C ARG A 57 1.55 11.46 11.14
N GLY A 58 2.83 11.50 10.82
CA GLY A 58 3.32 10.73 9.68
C GLY A 58 3.57 9.27 10.02
N ALA A 59 3.42 8.39 9.03
CA ALA A 59 3.75 6.97 9.13
C ALA A 59 4.52 6.52 7.89
N THR A 60 5.45 5.59 8.09
CA THR A 60 6.12 4.88 6.98
C THR A 60 5.43 3.53 6.79
N VAL A 61 4.93 3.24 5.60
CA VAL A 61 4.34 1.94 5.25
C VAL A 61 5.39 1.09 4.54
N LEU A 62 5.61 -0.13 5.02
CA LEU A 62 6.49 -1.11 4.39
C LEU A 62 5.65 -2.27 3.85
N GLU A 63 5.68 -2.50 2.55
CA GLU A 63 5.01 -3.62 1.88
C GLU A 63 6.04 -4.65 1.42
N ALA A 64 5.72 -5.93 1.57
CA ALA A 64 6.62 -7.01 1.17
C ALA A 64 6.54 -7.31 -0.34
N GLY A 65 5.39 -7.07 -0.97
CA GLY A 65 5.20 -7.19 -2.41
C GLY A 65 5.82 -6.04 -3.21
N ASP A 66 5.77 -6.18 -4.53
CA ASP A 66 6.19 -5.17 -5.50
C ASP A 66 5.27 -3.93 -5.50
N ARG A 67 4.00 -4.10 -5.10
CA ARG A 67 3.02 -3.03 -5.03
C ARG A 67 2.05 -3.18 -3.85
N PRO A 68 1.52 -2.06 -3.31
CA PRO A 68 0.47 -2.10 -2.30
C PRO A 68 -0.83 -2.70 -2.85
N GLY A 69 -1.73 -3.06 -1.93
CA GLY A 69 -3.06 -3.59 -2.20
C GLY A 69 -3.37 -4.86 -1.41
N GLY A 70 -2.36 -5.64 -1.01
CA GLY A 70 -2.56 -6.89 -0.29
C GLY A 70 -3.49 -7.86 -1.04
N ALA A 71 -4.58 -8.27 -0.40
CA ALA A 71 -5.62 -9.11 -1.01
C ALA A 71 -6.46 -8.39 -2.09
N CYS A 72 -6.40 -7.06 -2.15
CA CYS A 72 -7.09 -6.21 -3.14
C CYS A 72 -6.29 -5.94 -4.40
N ARG A 73 -5.27 -6.74 -4.68
CA ARG A 73 -4.54 -6.65 -5.94
C ARG A 73 -5.23 -7.45 -7.02
N SER A 74 -5.09 -6.96 -8.25
CA SER A 74 -5.38 -7.68 -9.48
C SER A 74 -4.07 -8.00 -10.21
N PHE A 75 -4.10 -9.05 -11.03
CA PHE A 75 -3.04 -9.44 -11.96
C PHE A 75 -3.65 -9.69 -13.35
N THR A 76 -2.82 -9.59 -14.39
CA THR A 76 -3.24 -9.81 -15.78
C THR A 76 -2.54 -11.04 -16.34
N GLU A 77 -3.30 -11.93 -16.97
CA GLU A 77 -2.82 -13.14 -17.63
C GLU A 77 -3.60 -13.36 -18.93
N ASP A 78 -2.91 -13.58 -20.04
CA ASP A 78 -3.49 -13.78 -21.38
C ASP A 78 -4.50 -12.70 -21.82
N GLY A 79 -4.26 -11.45 -21.41
CA GLY A 79 -5.12 -10.30 -21.75
C GLY A 79 -6.37 -10.16 -20.87
N PHE A 80 -6.53 -11.03 -19.87
CA PHE A 80 -7.61 -10.95 -18.88
C PHE A 80 -7.06 -10.48 -17.54
N THR A 81 -7.86 -9.73 -16.78
CA THR A 81 -7.49 -9.25 -15.44
C THR A 81 -8.31 -9.97 -14.37
N PHE A 82 -7.63 -10.46 -13.35
CA PHE A 82 -8.19 -11.23 -12.25
C PHE A 82 -7.83 -10.59 -10.91
N ASP A 83 -8.79 -10.55 -10.00
CA ASP A 83 -8.55 -10.16 -8.62
C ASP A 83 -8.04 -11.35 -7.80
N LEU A 84 -7.14 -11.10 -6.84
CA LEU A 84 -6.62 -12.15 -5.96
C LEU A 84 -7.70 -12.72 -5.02
N THR A 85 -8.72 -11.93 -4.69
CA THR A 85 -9.86 -12.35 -3.86
C THR A 85 -11.14 -11.65 -4.32
N GLY A 86 -12.31 -12.14 -3.88
CA GLY A 86 -13.57 -11.45 -4.14
C GLY A 86 -13.75 -10.23 -3.22
N HIS A 87 -14.07 -9.07 -3.80
CA HIS A 87 -14.37 -7.85 -3.05
C HIS A 87 -15.84 -7.48 -3.20
N LEU A 88 -16.61 -7.59 -2.10
CA LEU A 88 -17.99 -7.09 -2.05
C LEU A 88 -18.03 -5.83 -1.20
N LEU A 89 -18.38 -4.71 -1.81
CA LEU A 89 -18.62 -3.46 -1.10
C LEU A 89 -20.11 -3.37 -0.74
N HIS A 90 -20.40 -3.49 0.55
CA HIS A 90 -21.73 -3.22 1.07
C HIS A 90 -21.81 -1.74 1.44
N VAL A 91 -22.50 -0.96 0.60
CA VAL A 91 -22.75 0.46 0.90
C VAL A 91 -23.94 0.61 1.83
N ALA A 92 -23.85 1.53 2.79
CA ALA A 92 -25.01 1.93 3.57
C ALA A 92 -26.04 2.52 2.61
N ARG A 93 -27.27 1.99 2.63
CA ARG A 93 -28.38 2.60 1.90
C ARG A 93 -28.96 3.69 2.78
N HIS A 94 -28.93 4.91 2.29
CA HIS A 94 -29.78 5.97 2.81
C HIS A 94 -31.14 5.81 2.13
N GLU A 95 -32.12 5.31 2.88
CA GLU A 95 -33.54 5.48 2.56
C GLU A 95 -34.00 6.87 3.01
#